data_AF-A0A4Q1FT02-F1
#
_entry.id   AF-A0A4Q1FT02-F1
#
_cell.length_a   1.000
_cell.length_b   1.000
_cell.length_c   1.000
_cell.angle_alpha   90.00
_cell.angle_beta   90.00
_cell.angle_gamma   90.00
#
_symmetry.space_group_name_H-M   'P 1'
#
loop_
_entity.id
_entity.type
_entity.pdbx_description
1 polymer ?
#
loop_
_entity_poly.entity_id
_entity_poly.type
_entity_poly.pdbx_seq_one_letter_code
_entity_poly.pdbx_strand_id
1 'polypeptide(L)'
;MKTKNILGFLFVLTAHFLFGQNISTIEKQLSKAFQKIDYWSSEGRNNENSYDSLATANTKFEKLLVQYTSSHSQTISHPFKSLEKIGLIIATSEDGKFRIYSWDTWTGGSMHFFKNVFQYEVDKKIYSKTVESQGEGDPGNYYTQVNDIISENKKYYLAQSKAILSSGMSYHAIKVFSIDNGKLNDKAQLIKTQSGIKNQLSYEVDLTASTNRQYEGRDYEIEYDPKNKIISIPLIQADSKITVKKIRYQFKGKYFEKI
;
A
#
# COMPACT_ATOMS: atom_id res chain seq x y z
N MET A 1 14.41 -50.08 49.00
CA MET A 1 13.89 -50.94 47.93
C MET A 1 12.48 -50.47 47.55
N LYS A 2 12.27 -50.13 46.26
CA LYS A 2 10.99 -49.96 45.52
C LYS A 2 10.09 -48.72 45.76
N THR A 3 10.36 -47.68 44.96
CA THR A 3 9.48 -46.98 43.98
C THR A 3 7.94 -47.16 44.03
N LYS A 4 7.20 -46.05 43.85
CA LYS A 4 6.11 -45.86 42.85
C LYS A 4 5.66 -44.37 42.87
N ASN A 5 6.01 -43.57 41.86
CA ASN A 5 5.31 -43.30 40.60
C ASN A 5 4.39 -42.07 40.67
N ILE A 6 4.96 -40.89 40.40
CA ILE A 6 4.22 -39.71 39.93
C ILE A 6 4.19 -39.84 38.40
N LEU A 7 3.00 -40.07 37.83
CA LEU A 7 2.76 -39.96 36.40
C LEU A 7 1.70 -38.87 36.19
N GLY A 8 2.16 -37.68 35.81
CA GLY A 8 1.33 -36.62 35.28
C GLY A 8 2.08 -36.05 34.08
N PHE A 9 1.82 -36.60 32.89
CA PHE A 9 2.36 -36.04 31.66
C PHE A 9 1.27 -35.24 30.93
N LEU A 10 1.61 -33.98 30.78
CA LEU A 10 0.93 -32.88 30.12
C LEU A 10 0.58 -33.25 28.66
N PHE A 11 -0.68 -33.07 28.26
CA PHE A 11 -1.07 -33.08 26.85
C PHE A 11 -1.58 -31.69 26.48
N VAL A 12 -0.67 -30.79 26.09
CA VAL A 12 -1.02 -29.52 25.44
C VAL A 12 -0.01 -29.28 24.33
N LEU A 13 -0.32 -29.72 23.11
CA LEU A 13 0.26 -29.19 21.88
C LEU A 13 -0.41 -29.85 20.68
N THR A 14 -1.39 -29.17 20.06
CA THR A 14 -1.62 -29.12 18.59
C THR A 14 -2.87 -28.29 18.27
N ALA A 15 -2.73 -26.96 18.20
CA ALA A 15 -3.73 -26.10 17.54
C ALA A 15 -3.15 -25.24 16.42
N HIS A 16 -1.84 -25.33 16.16
CA HIS A 16 -1.14 -24.41 15.25
C HIS A 16 -1.10 -24.92 13.79
N PHE A 17 -1.48 -26.17 13.53
CA PHE A 17 -1.40 -26.76 12.18
C PHE A 17 -2.61 -26.47 11.28
N LEU A 18 -3.79 -26.20 11.83
CA LEU A 18 -5.01 -25.95 11.05
C LEU A 18 -5.00 -24.57 10.37
N PHE A 19 -4.38 -23.57 11.01
CA PHE A 19 -4.33 -22.20 10.51
C PHE A 19 -3.35 -22.04 9.32
N GLY A 20 -2.26 -22.80 9.27
CA GLY A 20 -1.28 -22.73 8.19
C GLY A 20 -1.78 -23.32 6.86
N GLN A 21 -2.62 -24.37 6.91
CA GLN A 21 -3.21 -24.98 5.71
C GLN A 21 -4.23 -24.06 5.02
N ASN A 22 -4.96 -23.26 5.80
CA ASN A 22 -5.94 -22.32 5.27
C ASN A 22 -5.26 -21.16 4.52
N ILE A 23 -4.26 -20.50 5.12
CA ILE A 23 -3.62 -19.33 4.50
C ILE A 23 -2.87 -19.67 3.19
N SER A 24 -2.24 -20.84 3.09
CA SER A 24 -1.60 -21.29 1.84
C SER A 24 -2.63 -21.53 0.73
N THR A 25 -3.81 -22.06 1.08
CA THR A 25 -4.91 -22.24 0.13
C THR A 25 -5.44 -20.90 -0.36
N ILE A 26 -5.60 -19.92 0.54
CA ILE A 26 -5.97 -18.54 0.22
C ILE A 26 -4.96 -17.92 -0.75
N GLU A 27 -3.67 -17.97 -0.44
CA GLU A 27 -2.61 -17.41 -1.29
C GLU A 27 -2.60 -18.06 -2.69
N LYS A 28 -2.81 -19.37 -2.78
CA LYS A 28 -2.94 -20.08 -4.07
C LYS A 28 -4.15 -19.62 -4.87
N GLN A 29 -5.31 -19.44 -4.22
CA GLN A 29 -6.54 -18.99 -4.87
C GLN A 29 -6.42 -17.54 -5.35
N LEU A 30 -5.85 -16.66 -4.53
CA LEU A 30 -5.54 -15.28 -4.92
C LEU A 30 -4.53 -15.25 -6.07
N SER A 31 -3.47 -16.04 -6.02
CA SER A 31 -2.45 -16.10 -7.07
C SER A 31 -3.06 -16.55 -8.40
N LYS A 32 -3.92 -17.58 -8.37
CA LYS A 32 -4.64 -18.04 -9.56
C LYS A 32 -5.58 -16.97 -10.13
N ALA A 33 -6.23 -16.18 -9.28
CA ALA A 33 -7.07 -15.08 -9.73
C ALA A 33 -6.23 -13.94 -10.33
N PHE A 34 -5.10 -13.60 -9.71
CA PHE A 34 -4.18 -12.56 -10.18
C PHE A 34 -3.53 -12.93 -11.52
N GLN A 35 -3.13 -14.19 -11.70
CA GLN A 35 -2.59 -14.70 -12.98
C GLN A 35 -3.57 -14.56 -14.15
N LYS A 36 -4.88 -14.44 -13.90
CA LYS A 36 -5.84 -14.12 -14.97
C LYS A 36 -5.73 -12.67 -15.43
N ILE A 37 -5.36 -11.74 -14.55
CA ILE A 37 -5.06 -10.35 -14.94
C ILE A 37 -3.83 -10.37 -15.86
N ASP A 38 -2.75 -11.03 -15.43
CA ASP A 38 -1.49 -11.15 -16.19
C ASP A 38 -1.70 -11.80 -17.56
N TYR A 39 -2.47 -12.89 -17.63
CA TYR A 39 -2.80 -13.53 -18.90
C TYR A 39 -3.53 -12.57 -19.86
N TRP A 40 -4.57 -11.87 -19.39
CA TRP A 40 -5.35 -10.98 -20.25
C TRP A 40 -4.63 -9.68 -20.63
N SER A 41 -3.66 -9.24 -19.82
CA SER A 41 -2.80 -8.09 -20.15
C SER A 41 -1.66 -8.43 -21.13
N SER A 42 -1.33 -9.71 -21.27
CA SER A 42 -0.21 -10.20 -22.10
C SER A 42 -0.68 -11.18 -23.20
N GLU A 43 -0.59 -12.49 -22.96
CA GLU A 43 -0.84 -13.56 -23.94
C GLU A 43 -2.24 -13.47 -24.56
N GLY A 44 -3.26 -13.19 -23.74
CA GLY A 44 -4.65 -13.08 -24.15
C GLY A 44 -5.02 -11.75 -24.79
N ARG A 45 -4.09 -10.78 -24.90
CA ARG A 45 -4.37 -9.39 -25.31
C ARG A 45 -4.94 -9.27 -26.73
N ASN A 46 -4.56 -10.18 -27.63
CA ASN A 46 -5.01 -10.18 -29.02
C ASN A 46 -6.42 -10.77 -29.22
N ASN A 47 -7.06 -11.28 -28.16
CA ASN A 47 -8.45 -11.73 -28.22
C ASN A 47 -9.39 -10.53 -28.33
N GLU A 48 -10.46 -10.65 -29.13
CA GLU A 48 -11.48 -9.60 -29.30
C GLU A 48 -12.13 -9.13 -27.98
N ASN A 49 -12.27 -10.05 -27.01
CA ASN A 49 -12.88 -9.80 -25.71
C ASN A 49 -11.83 -9.58 -24.61
N SER A 50 -10.57 -9.30 -24.95
CA SER A 50 -9.46 -9.22 -24.00
C SER A 50 -9.69 -8.12 -22.95
N TYR A 51 -10.17 -6.95 -23.37
CA TYR A 51 -10.43 -5.82 -22.48
C TYR A 51 -11.51 -6.13 -21.44
N ASP A 52 -12.66 -6.65 -21.88
CA ASP A 52 -13.76 -7.05 -20.97
C ASP A 52 -13.34 -8.20 -20.05
N SER A 53 -12.53 -9.12 -20.56
CA SER A 53 -11.99 -10.24 -19.78
C SER A 53 -11.00 -9.77 -18.72
N LEU A 54 -10.16 -8.77 -19.03
CA LEU A 54 -9.24 -8.13 -18.11
C LEU A 54 -9.98 -7.35 -17.01
N ALA A 55 -11.00 -6.56 -17.38
CA ALA A 55 -11.85 -5.86 -16.43
C ALA A 55 -12.59 -6.83 -15.48
N THR A 56 -13.08 -7.94 -16.04
CA THR A 56 -13.71 -9.03 -15.27
C THR A 56 -12.72 -9.71 -14.32
N ALA A 57 -11.50 -9.99 -14.79
CA ALA A 57 -10.45 -10.60 -13.97
C ALA A 57 -10.07 -9.69 -12.79
N ASN A 58 -9.89 -8.39 -13.03
CA ASN A 58 -9.66 -7.39 -11.99
C ASN A 58 -10.78 -7.36 -10.93
N THR A 59 -12.04 -7.32 -11.39
CA THR A 59 -13.21 -7.32 -10.49
C THR A 59 -13.27 -8.60 -9.65
N LYS A 60 -12.96 -9.75 -10.25
CA LYS A 60 -12.93 -11.03 -9.55
C LYS A 60 -11.83 -11.09 -8.51
N PHE A 61 -10.62 -10.63 -8.86
CA PHE A 61 -9.50 -10.58 -7.93
C PHE A 61 -9.79 -9.65 -6.74
N GLU A 62 -10.27 -8.44 -7.00
CA GLU A 62 -10.63 -7.47 -5.95
C GLU A 62 -11.64 -8.05 -4.95
N LYS A 63 -12.75 -8.62 -5.45
CA LYS A 63 -13.79 -9.23 -4.60
C LYS A 63 -13.22 -10.37 -3.75
N LEU A 64 -12.38 -11.22 -4.35
CA LEU A 64 -11.77 -12.36 -3.66
C LEU A 64 -10.78 -11.89 -2.59
N LEU A 65 -9.97 -10.86 -2.90
CA LEU A 65 -9.03 -10.27 -1.96
C LEU A 65 -9.76 -9.68 -0.76
N VAL A 66 -10.77 -8.82 -1.00
CA VAL A 66 -11.60 -8.24 0.07
C VAL A 66 -12.26 -9.32 0.92
N GLN A 67 -12.81 -10.37 0.30
CA GLN A 67 -13.42 -11.48 1.02
C GLN A 67 -12.42 -12.10 2.00
N TYR A 68 -11.23 -12.50 1.55
CA TYR A 68 -10.24 -13.13 2.43
C TYR A 68 -9.70 -12.17 3.48
N THR A 69 -9.36 -10.94 3.10
CA THR A 69 -8.79 -9.95 4.02
C THR A 69 -9.79 -9.39 5.03
N SER A 70 -11.09 -9.63 4.83
CA SER A 70 -12.14 -9.30 5.80
C SER A 70 -12.52 -10.47 6.72
N SER A 71 -12.15 -11.71 6.38
CA SER A 71 -12.61 -12.91 7.09
C SER A 71 -11.49 -13.74 7.73
N HIS A 72 -10.23 -13.56 7.31
CA HIS A 72 -9.10 -14.33 7.81
C HIS A 72 -8.03 -13.42 8.43
N SER A 73 -7.95 -13.39 9.76
CA SER A 73 -7.04 -12.48 10.49
C SER A 73 -5.57 -12.63 10.11
N GLN A 74 -5.16 -13.85 9.75
CA GLN A 74 -3.79 -14.16 9.33
C GLN A 74 -3.34 -13.35 8.10
N THR A 75 -4.25 -12.88 7.25
CA THR A 75 -3.87 -12.16 6.04
C THR A 75 -3.24 -10.81 6.35
N ILE A 76 -3.45 -10.22 7.52
CA ILE A 76 -2.86 -8.90 7.85
C ILE A 76 -1.35 -8.98 8.13
N SER A 77 -0.83 -10.16 8.46
CA SER A 77 0.59 -10.38 8.76
C SER A 77 1.29 -11.36 7.82
N HIS A 78 0.52 -12.20 7.11
CA HIS A 78 1.09 -13.16 6.16
C HIS A 78 1.83 -12.45 5.01
N PRO A 79 3.05 -12.86 4.62
CA PRO A 79 3.85 -12.11 3.66
C PRO A 79 3.35 -12.16 2.22
N PHE A 80 2.57 -13.18 1.83
CA PHE A 80 2.05 -13.33 0.46
C PHE A 80 3.13 -13.28 -0.65
N LYS A 81 4.28 -13.93 -0.41
CA LYS A 81 5.44 -13.89 -1.32
C LYS A 81 5.11 -14.32 -2.76
N SER A 82 4.17 -15.24 -2.97
CA SER A 82 3.82 -15.65 -4.34
C SER A 82 3.04 -14.59 -5.08
N LEU A 83 2.23 -13.79 -4.37
CA LEU A 83 1.49 -12.66 -4.94
C LEU A 83 2.43 -11.48 -5.22
N GLU A 84 3.35 -11.18 -4.31
CA GLU A 84 4.35 -10.12 -4.54
C GLU A 84 5.22 -10.42 -5.77
N LYS A 85 5.63 -11.68 -5.93
CA LYS A 85 6.42 -12.12 -7.10
C LYS A 85 5.72 -11.86 -8.43
N ILE A 86 4.39 -11.88 -8.46
CA ILE A 86 3.60 -11.67 -9.69
C ILE A 86 3.02 -10.25 -9.79
N GLY A 87 3.45 -9.33 -8.93
CA GLY A 87 3.16 -7.90 -9.08
C GLY A 87 2.13 -7.31 -8.12
N LEU A 88 1.64 -8.06 -7.13
CA LEU A 88 0.86 -7.46 -6.03
C LEU A 88 1.81 -6.67 -5.11
N ILE A 89 1.55 -5.40 -4.92
CA ILE A 89 2.35 -4.55 -4.03
C ILE A 89 1.68 -4.55 -2.65
N ILE A 90 2.44 -4.85 -1.60
CA ILE A 90 1.92 -4.93 -0.23
C ILE A 90 2.72 -3.98 0.67
N ALA A 91 2.04 -3.00 1.25
CA ALA A 91 2.62 -2.09 2.23
C ALA A 91 1.95 -2.30 3.59
N THR A 92 2.72 -2.66 4.61
CA THR A 92 2.21 -2.93 5.98
C THR A 92 2.81 -1.94 6.96
N SER A 93 2.00 -1.44 7.91
CA SER A 93 2.43 -0.58 9.01
C SER A 93 3.41 -1.30 9.94
N GLU A 94 4.18 -0.53 10.70
CA GLU A 94 5.22 -1.08 11.58
C GLU A 94 4.59 -1.90 12.72
N ASP A 95 3.40 -1.52 13.19
CA ASP A 95 2.64 -2.27 14.18
C ASP A 95 1.82 -3.45 13.61
N GLY A 96 1.83 -3.64 12.28
CA GLY A 96 1.11 -4.72 11.60
C GLY A 96 -0.41 -4.59 11.61
N LYS A 97 -0.97 -3.44 12.00
CA LYS A 97 -2.42 -3.22 12.12
C LYS A 97 -3.07 -2.52 10.94
N PHE A 98 -2.27 -2.01 10.00
CA PHE A 98 -2.78 -1.41 8.77
C PHE A 98 -1.95 -1.91 7.58
N ARG A 99 -2.63 -2.42 6.56
CA ARG A 99 -2.02 -2.98 5.36
C ARG A 99 -2.77 -2.52 4.12
N ILE A 100 -2.02 -2.17 3.09
CA ILE A 100 -2.54 -1.76 1.80
C ILE A 100 -2.02 -2.74 0.74
N TYR A 101 -2.94 -3.27 -0.04
CA TYR A 101 -2.66 -4.06 -1.23
C TYR A 101 -2.92 -3.21 -2.45
N SER A 102 -1.95 -3.11 -3.37
CA SER A 102 -2.06 -2.34 -4.60
C SER A 102 -1.69 -3.21 -5.81
N TRP A 103 -2.40 -3.05 -6.91
CA TRP A 103 -2.02 -3.70 -8.17
C TRP A 103 -2.42 -2.85 -9.37
N ASP A 104 -1.67 -3.02 -10.44
CA ASP A 104 -1.99 -2.47 -11.75
C ASP A 104 -3.11 -3.27 -12.39
N THR A 105 -4.16 -2.60 -12.85
CA THR A 105 -5.28 -3.24 -13.53
C THR A 105 -4.94 -3.62 -14.96
N TRP A 106 -3.86 -3.05 -15.52
CA TRP A 106 -3.46 -3.18 -16.92
C TRP A 106 -4.51 -2.74 -17.93
N THR A 107 -5.54 -2.02 -17.49
CA THR A 107 -6.59 -1.47 -18.37
C THR A 107 -6.15 -0.15 -19.01
N GLY A 108 -4.97 0.36 -18.64
CA GLY A 108 -4.36 1.55 -19.19
C GLY A 108 -3.38 1.28 -20.32
N GLY A 109 -2.78 2.36 -20.83
CA GLY A 109 -1.69 2.32 -21.79
C GLY A 109 -0.38 2.72 -21.12
N SER A 110 0.22 3.83 -21.57
CA SER A 110 1.36 4.45 -20.89
C SER A 110 0.99 5.02 -19.51
N MET A 111 -0.27 5.42 -19.33
CA MET A 111 -0.85 5.70 -18.03
C MET A 111 -1.38 4.39 -17.45
N HIS A 112 -0.98 4.05 -16.23
CA HIS A 112 -1.40 2.82 -15.58
C HIS A 112 -2.51 3.13 -14.57
N PHE A 113 -3.46 2.20 -14.42
CA PHE A 113 -4.56 2.34 -13.48
C PHE A 113 -4.35 1.37 -12.32
N PHE A 114 -4.42 1.87 -11.10
CA PHE A 114 -4.17 1.08 -9.89
C PHE A 114 -5.42 0.95 -9.05
N LYS A 115 -5.62 -0.26 -8.52
CA LYS A 115 -6.64 -0.55 -7.51
C LYS A 115 -6.00 -0.86 -6.18
N ASN A 116 -6.76 -0.60 -5.11
CA ASN A 116 -6.31 -0.78 -3.74
C ASN A 116 -7.35 -1.47 -2.86
N VAL A 117 -6.87 -2.35 -1.98
CA VAL A 117 -7.62 -2.87 -0.83
C VAL A 117 -6.91 -2.47 0.45
N PHE A 118 -7.64 -1.82 1.35
CA PHE A 118 -7.13 -1.38 2.65
C PHE A 118 -7.64 -2.33 3.72
N GLN A 119 -6.72 -3.04 4.39
CA GLN A 119 -7.00 -3.93 5.50
C GLN A 119 -6.53 -3.30 6.80
N TYR A 120 -7.33 -3.33 7.85
CA TYR A 120 -6.95 -2.82 9.16
C TYR A 120 -7.52 -3.63 10.31
N GLU A 121 -6.84 -3.61 11.45
CA GLU A 121 -7.26 -4.26 12.69
C GLU A 121 -7.78 -3.26 13.72
N VAL A 122 -8.92 -3.58 14.33
CA VAL A 122 -9.47 -2.89 15.50
C VAL A 122 -9.88 -3.94 16.51
N ASP A 123 -9.35 -3.87 17.74
CA ASP A 123 -9.69 -4.80 18.82
C ASP A 123 -9.61 -6.28 18.40
N LYS A 124 -8.54 -6.65 17.68
CA LYS A 124 -8.29 -8.00 17.12
C LYS A 124 -9.30 -8.45 16.05
N LYS A 125 -10.18 -7.58 15.59
CA LYS A 125 -11.07 -7.80 14.45
C LYS A 125 -10.47 -7.14 13.23
N ILE A 126 -10.47 -7.86 12.12
CA ILE A 126 -10.00 -7.35 10.83
C ILE A 126 -11.16 -6.78 10.03
N TYR A 127 -10.85 -5.73 9.29
CA TYR A 127 -11.75 -5.05 8.37
C TYR A 127 -10.99 -4.86 7.06
N SER A 128 -11.70 -4.94 5.93
CA SER A 128 -11.14 -4.49 4.66
C SER A 128 -12.14 -3.67 3.87
N LYS A 129 -11.64 -2.73 3.07
CA LYS A 129 -12.43 -1.95 2.13
C LYS A 129 -11.64 -1.64 0.86
N THR A 130 -12.35 -1.52 -0.25
CA THR A 130 -11.82 -0.90 -1.46
C THR A 130 -11.86 0.62 -1.33
N VAL A 131 -11.07 1.30 -2.16
CA VAL A 131 -11.20 2.75 -2.37
C VAL A 131 -12.04 2.96 -3.62
N GLU A 132 -13.04 3.83 -3.54
CA GLU A 132 -13.82 4.21 -4.71
C GLU A 132 -12.94 4.99 -5.70
N SER A 133 -13.12 4.68 -7.00
CA SER A 133 -12.50 5.47 -8.06
C SER A 133 -12.94 6.94 -7.93
N GLN A 134 -12.02 7.89 -8.06
CA GLN A 134 -12.35 9.32 -7.98
C GLN A 134 -12.96 9.85 -9.29
N GLY A 135 -13.14 9.01 -10.30
CA GLY A 135 -13.77 9.37 -11.57
C GLY A 135 -13.15 8.62 -12.75
N GLU A 136 -13.72 8.84 -13.93
CA GLU A 136 -13.11 8.40 -15.18
C GLU A 136 -11.77 9.11 -15.39
N GLY A 137 -10.73 8.34 -15.73
CA GLY A 137 -9.38 8.87 -15.99
C GLY A 137 -8.51 9.09 -14.75
N ASP A 138 -8.98 8.79 -13.53
CA ASP A 138 -8.11 8.75 -12.35
C ASP A 138 -7.23 7.49 -12.38
N PRO A 139 -5.90 7.59 -12.53
CA PRO A 139 -5.00 6.43 -12.55
C PRO A 139 -4.93 5.73 -11.18
N GLY A 140 -5.45 6.33 -10.11
CA GLY A 140 -5.25 5.83 -8.76
C GLY A 140 -3.78 5.85 -8.39
N ASN A 141 -3.42 5.12 -7.33
CA ASN A 141 -2.04 5.04 -6.84
C ASN A 141 -1.74 3.63 -6.34
N TYR A 142 -0.46 3.27 -6.29
CA TYR A 142 0.02 2.13 -5.51
C TYR A 142 0.83 2.60 -4.31
N TYR A 143 0.74 1.86 -3.20
CA TYR A 143 1.39 2.19 -1.93
C TYR A 143 2.62 1.32 -1.71
N THR A 144 3.74 1.94 -1.35
CA THR A 144 5.04 1.26 -1.26
C THR A 144 5.53 1.10 0.18
N GLN A 145 5.07 1.95 1.09
CA GLN A 145 5.52 1.97 2.47
C GLN A 145 4.44 2.56 3.38
N VAL A 146 4.36 2.06 4.61
CA VAL A 146 3.50 2.61 5.67
C VAL A 146 4.31 2.73 6.96
N ASN A 147 4.48 3.94 7.48
CA ASN A 147 5.20 4.19 8.73
C ASN A 147 4.28 4.64 9.85
N ASP A 148 4.63 4.29 11.08
CA ASP A 148 3.84 4.61 12.26
C ASP A 148 4.28 5.95 12.87
N ILE A 149 3.32 6.80 13.18
CA ILE A 149 3.56 8.03 13.96
C ILE A 149 2.61 8.07 15.14
N ILE A 150 3.16 8.32 16.33
CA ILE A 150 2.38 8.58 17.53
C ILE A 150 2.46 10.09 17.80
N SER A 151 1.30 10.73 17.83
CA SER A 151 1.14 12.14 18.18
C SER A 151 0.03 12.27 19.21
N GLU A 152 0.29 12.89 20.35
CA GLU A 152 -0.69 13.12 21.42
C GLU A 152 -1.48 11.83 21.78
N ASN A 153 -0.78 10.71 21.96
CA ASN A 153 -1.32 9.36 22.22
C ASN A 153 -2.22 8.77 21.13
N LYS A 154 -2.34 9.42 19.98
CA LYS A 154 -3.02 8.91 18.79
C LYS A 154 -2.03 8.36 17.78
N LYS A 155 -2.36 7.20 17.22
CA LYS A 155 -1.60 6.56 16.13
C LYS A 155 -2.07 7.10 14.78
N TYR A 156 -1.10 7.41 13.94
CA TYR A 156 -1.24 7.79 12.55
C TYR A 156 -0.35 6.89 11.70
N TYR A 157 -0.75 6.68 10.46
CA TYR A 157 -0.01 5.92 9.48
C TYR A 157 0.34 6.84 8.31
N LEU A 158 1.64 6.96 8.01
CA LEU A 158 2.15 7.68 6.86
C LEU A 158 2.34 6.70 5.72
N ALA A 159 1.46 6.74 4.73
CA ALA A 159 1.55 5.85 3.58
C ALA A 159 2.14 6.59 2.37
N GLN A 160 3.24 6.07 1.83
CA GLN A 160 3.86 6.59 0.61
C GLN A 160 3.25 5.91 -0.61
N SER A 161 2.89 6.70 -1.62
CA SER A 161 2.22 6.21 -2.83
C SER A 161 2.73 6.89 -4.09
N LYS A 162 2.54 6.20 -5.21
CA LYS A 162 2.89 6.70 -6.55
C LYS A 162 1.78 6.40 -7.55
N ALA A 163 1.69 7.21 -8.59
CA ALA A 163 0.94 6.91 -9.81
C ALA A 163 1.84 7.01 -11.04
N ILE A 164 1.51 6.25 -12.08
CA ILE A 164 2.17 6.32 -13.39
C ILE A 164 1.21 7.05 -14.32
N LEU A 165 1.55 8.30 -14.65
CA LEU A 165 0.72 9.17 -15.48
C LEU A 165 1.05 9.00 -16.97
N SER A 166 2.29 8.65 -17.28
CA SER A 166 2.76 8.25 -18.61
C SER A 166 4.12 7.54 -18.50
N SER A 167 4.76 7.23 -19.62
CA SER A 167 6.14 6.72 -19.63
C SER A 167 7.17 7.72 -19.09
N GLY A 168 6.84 9.02 -19.05
CA GLY A 168 7.74 10.08 -18.56
C GLY A 168 7.16 10.92 -17.42
N MET A 169 5.92 10.65 -16.98
CA MET A 169 5.25 11.41 -15.93
C MET A 169 4.80 10.50 -14.79
N SER A 170 4.99 10.98 -13.56
CA SER A 170 4.55 10.26 -12.36
C SER A 170 4.04 11.23 -11.30
N TYR A 171 3.16 10.73 -10.45
CA TYR A 171 2.68 11.43 -9.26
C TYR A 171 3.24 10.73 -8.02
N HIS A 172 3.65 11.51 -7.03
CA HIS A 172 4.21 11.02 -5.78
C HIS A 172 3.46 11.66 -4.62
N ALA A 173 3.12 10.87 -3.61
CA ALA A 173 2.44 11.37 -2.43
C ALA A 173 2.83 10.63 -1.15
N ILE A 174 2.71 11.33 -0.04
CA ILE A 174 2.63 10.75 1.29
C ILE A 174 1.31 11.18 1.92
N LYS A 175 0.44 10.22 2.20
CA LYS A 175 -0.90 10.44 2.76
C LYS A 175 -0.96 9.93 4.19
N VAL A 176 -1.64 10.69 5.05
CA VAL A 176 -1.83 10.40 6.46
C VAL A 176 -3.16 9.69 6.66
N PHE A 177 -3.12 8.55 7.35
CA PHE A 177 -4.28 7.81 7.80
C PHE A 177 -4.30 7.73 9.33
N SER A 178 -5.46 7.48 9.89
CA SER A 178 -5.61 7.00 11.27
C SER A 178 -6.76 6.00 11.35
N ILE A 179 -6.89 5.33 12.49
CA ILE A 179 -8.07 4.51 12.80
C ILE A 179 -8.79 5.21 13.96
N ASP A 180 -9.95 5.78 13.66
CA ASP A 180 -10.73 6.59 14.57
C ASP A 180 -12.09 5.92 14.79
N ASN A 181 -12.48 5.70 16.05
CA ASN A 181 -13.76 5.06 16.42
C ASN A 181 -14.00 3.75 15.65
N GLY A 182 -12.95 2.94 15.48
CA GLY A 182 -12.98 1.66 14.78
C GLY A 182 -13.09 1.75 13.24
N LYS A 183 -12.90 2.94 12.65
CA LYS A 183 -12.95 3.14 11.20
C LYS A 183 -11.66 3.76 10.68
N LEU A 184 -11.21 3.32 9.51
CA LEU A 184 -10.10 3.95 8.83
C LEU A 184 -10.49 5.37 8.37
N ASN A 185 -9.77 6.36 8.88
CA ASN A 185 -9.88 7.78 8.53
C ASN A 185 -8.73 8.16 7.58
N ASP A 186 -9.06 8.48 6.33
CA ASP A 186 -8.11 8.89 5.29
C ASP A 186 -7.99 10.44 5.16
N LYS A 187 -8.66 11.17 6.06
CA LYS A 187 -8.61 12.63 6.18
C LYS A 187 -7.82 13.08 7.42
N ALA A 188 -7.13 12.14 8.09
CA ALA A 188 -6.32 12.44 9.26
C ALA A 188 -5.24 13.48 8.91
N GLN A 189 -5.11 14.53 9.71
CA GLN A 189 -4.17 15.62 9.43
C GLN A 189 -2.98 15.56 10.39
N LEU A 190 -1.76 15.66 9.85
CA LEU A 190 -0.53 15.61 10.65
C LEU A 190 0.60 16.48 10.09
N ILE A 191 0.41 17.10 8.92
CA ILE A 191 1.49 17.81 8.23
C ILE A 191 1.19 19.30 8.20
N LYS A 192 1.93 20.09 8.97
CA LYS A 192 1.76 21.54 9.03
C LYS A 192 2.49 22.20 7.87
N THR A 193 1.71 22.88 7.03
CA THR A 193 2.21 23.66 5.89
C THR A 193 1.85 25.14 6.09
N GLN A 194 2.35 26.01 5.22
CA GLN A 194 1.98 27.42 5.23
C GLN A 194 0.47 27.64 5.00
N SER A 195 -0.20 26.76 4.26
CA SER A 195 -1.64 26.83 3.98
C SER A 195 -2.50 26.01 4.96
N GLY A 196 -1.94 25.68 6.14
CA GLY A 196 -2.61 24.93 7.20
C GLY A 196 -2.13 23.49 7.36
N ILE A 197 -2.85 22.73 8.18
CA ILE A 197 -2.54 21.34 8.48
C ILE A 197 -3.18 20.46 7.42
N LYS A 198 -2.36 19.65 6.74
CA LYS A 198 -2.75 18.79 5.63
C LYS A 198 -2.70 17.32 6.04
N ASN A 199 -3.47 16.52 5.30
CA ASN A 199 -3.44 15.05 5.35
C ASN A 199 -2.52 14.46 4.29
N GLN A 200 -1.89 15.28 3.44
CA GLN A 200 -1.06 14.81 2.34
C GLN A 200 -0.01 15.85 1.94
N LEU A 201 1.15 15.37 1.50
CA LEU A 201 2.07 16.10 0.62
C LEU A 201 2.17 15.34 -0.70
N SER A 202 2.19 16.05 -1.81
CA SER A 202 2.27 15.42 -3.13
C SER A 202 2.84 16.37 -4.19
N TYR A 203 3.37 15.78 -5.25
CA TYR A 203 3.90 16.50 -6.40
C TYR A 203 3.90 15.60 -7.63
N GLU A 204 3.94 16.22 -8.80
CA GLU A 204 4.15 15.54 -10.07
C GLU A 204 5.59 15.68 -10.51
N VAL A 205 6.07 14.68 -11.22
CA VAL A 205 7.39 14.64 -11.87
C VAL A 205 7.14 14.47 -13.36
N ASP A 206 7.67 15.40 -14.15
CA ASP A 206 7.62 15.37 -15.61
C ASP A 206 9.04 15.30 -16.19
N LEU A 207 9.48 14.10 -16.54
CA LEU A 207 10.78 13.85 -17.17
C LEU A 207 10.79 14.22 -18.66
N THR A 208 9.64 14.52 -19.25
CA THR A 208 9.53 14.94 -20.66
C THR A 208 9.75 16.44 -20.84
N ALA A 209 9.67 17.21 -19.75
CA ALA A 209 9.94 18.64 -19.74
C ALA A 209 11.33 18.96 -20.31
N SER A 210 11.44 20.04 -21.10
CA SER A 210 12.70 20.46 -21.73
C SER A 210 13.82 20.72 -20.73
N THR A 211 13.45 21.14 -19.52
CA THR A 211 14.32 21.41 -18.37
C THR A 211 14.94 20.16 -17.75
N ASN A 212 14.36 18.98 -18.03
CA ASN A 212 14.80 17.68 -17.50
C ASN A 212 15.46 16.78 -18.57
N ARG A 213 15.73 17.28 -19.79
CA ARG A 213 16.33 16.47 -20.87
C ARG A 213 17.67 15.81 -20.55
N GLN A 214 18.43 16.40 -19.61
CA GLN A 214 19.75 15.91 -19.18
C GLN A 214 19.71 15.31 -17.76
N TYR A 215 18.51 15.14 -17.20
CA TYR A 215 18.33 14.60 -15.87
C TYR A 215 18.32 13.07 -15.92
N GLU A 216 19.33 12.45 -15.31
CA GLU A 216 19.48 10.99 -15.22
C GLU A 216 19.27 10.46 -13.78
N GLY A 217 18.89 11.36 -12.87
CA GLY A 217 18.77 11.06 -11.45
C GLY A 217 17.49 10.28 -11.09
N ARG A 218 17.43 9.87 -9.82
CA ARG A 218 16.21 9.39 -9.15
C ARG A 218 15.95 10.09 -7.82
N ASP A 219 16.57 11.25 -7.61
CA ASP A 219 16.41 12.07 -6.41
C ASP A 219 15.08 12.84 -6.36
N TYR A 220 14.11 12.49 -7.22
CA TYR A 220 12.72 12.96 -7.12
C TYR A 220 11.82 12.06 -6.27
N GLU A 221 12.34 10.99 -5.66
CA GLU A 221 11.57 10.11 -4.79
C GLU A 221 11.32 10.72 -3.40
N ILE A 222 10.22 10.30 -2.76
CA ILE A 222 9.96 10.61 -1.35
C ILE A 222 10.89 9.75 -0.50
N GLU A 223 11.59 10.39 0.43
CA GLU A 223 12.43 9.70 1.40
C GLU A 223 11.85 9.89 2.80
N TYR A 224 11.84 8.82 3.59
CA TYR A 224 11.45 8.87 4.99
C TYR A 224 12.57 8.33 5.88
N ASP A 225 13.05 9.17 6.79
CA ASP A 225 13.97 8.78 7.85
C ASP A 225 13.16 8.39 9.10
N PRO A 226 13.05 7.08 9.43
CA PRO A 226 12.28 6.63 10.58
C PRO A 226 12.91 7.02 11.92
N LYS A 227 14.25 7.16 11.98
CA LYS A 227 14.97 7.47 13.23
C LYS A 227 14.68 8.90 13.65
N ASN A 228 14.82 9.85 12.72
CA ASN A 228 14.63 11.27 13.01
C ASN A 228 13.20 11.76 12.67
N LYS A 229 12.37 10.87 12.10
CA LYS A 229 11.01 11.14 11.62
C LYS A 229 11.01 12.33 10.67
N ILE A 230 11.80 12.25 9.61
CA ILE A 230 11.95 13.29 8.59
C ILE A 230 11.39 12.78 7.26
N ILE A 231 10.45 13.53 6.69
CA ILE A 231 10.00 13.39 5.30
C ILE A 231 10.85 14.33 4.45
N SER A 232 11.48 13.83 3.39
CA SER A 232 12.17 14.64 2.39
C SER A 232 11.49 14.46 1.04
N ILE A 233 11.09 15.57 0.41
CA ILE A 233 10.54 15.60 -0.96
C ILE A 233 11.44 16.48 -1.84
N PRO A 234 11.54 16.24 -3.15
CA PRO A 234 12.27 17.12 -4.06
C PRO A 234 11.68 18.52 -4.08
N LEU A 235 12.54 19.51 -4.31
CA LEU A 235 12.11 20.82 -4.78
C LEU A 235 12.00 20.76 -6.30
N ILE A 236 10.76 20.85 -6.80
CA ILE A 236 10.43 20.94 -8.23
C ILE A 236 10.05 22.38 -8.52
N GLN A 237 10.67 22.97 -9.55
CA GLN A 237 10.40 24.35 -9.96
C GLN A 237 9.14 24.44 -10.82
N ALA A 238 8.65 25.66 -11.04
CA ALA A 238 7.43 25.89 -11.82
C ALA A 238 7.53 25.45 -13.30
N ASP A 239 8.75 25.37 -13.84
CA ASP A 239 9.07 24.85 -15.17
C ASP A 239 9.34 23.33 -15.18
N SER A 240 8.84 22.62 -14.17
CA SER A 240 9.03 21.19 -13.91
C SER A 240 10.47 20.75 -13.64
N LYS A 241 11.44 21.66 -13.54
CA LYS A 241 12.83 21.29 -13.30
C LYS A 241 12.99 20.59 -11.95
N ILE A 242 13.51 19.37 -12.00
CA ILE A 242 13.89 18.61 -10.80
C ILE A 242 15.22 19.17 -10.30
N THR A 243 15.27 19.53 -9.02
CA THR A 243 16.49 20.07 -8.41
C THR A 243 17.07 19.11 -7.39
N VAL A 244 18.38 19.21 -7.14
CA VAL A 244 19.07 18.47 -6.07
C VAL A 244 18.67 18.91 -4.65
N LYS A 245 17.90 19.99 -4.53
CA LYS A 245 17.44 20.51 -3.24
C LYS A 245 16.20 19.73 -2.80
N LYS A 246 16.09 19.52 -1.49
CA LYS A 246 14.93 18.87 -0.87
C LYS A 246 14.18 19.85 0.02
N ILE A 247 12.86 19.70 0.07
CA ILE A 247 12.01 20.27 1.12
C ILE A 247 11.86 19.19 2.19
N ARG A 248 12.12 19.54 3.45
CA ARG A 248 12.10 18.59 4.56
C ARG A 248 11.05 18.97 5.59
N TYR A 249 10.38 17.96 6.13
CA TYR A 249 9.45 18.09 7.25
C TYR A 249 9.87 17.13 8.35
N GLN A 250 10.06 17.63 9.56
CA GLN A 250 10.39 16.81 10.73
C GLN A 250 9.21 16.76 11.69
N PHE A 251 8.93 15.58 12.23
CA PHE A 251 7.95 15.45 13.31
C PHE A 251 8.45 16.14 14.60
N LYS A 252 7.70 17.13 15.09
CA LYS A 252 8.02 17.91 16.30
C LYS A 252 7.18 17.52 17.53
N GLY A 253 6.66 16.30 17.56
CA GLY A 253 5.84 15.77 18.65
C GLY A 253 4.33 15.92 18.46
N LYS A 254 3.89 16.94 17.72
CA LYS A 254 2.48 17.14 17.35
C LYS A 254 2.22 17.09 15.85
N TYR A 255 3.06 17.77 15.06
CA TYR A 255 2.95 17.81 13.60
C TYR A 255 4.31 17.56 12.96
N PHE A 256 4.28 17.14 11.70
CA PHE A 256 5.40 17.35 10.79
C PHE A 256 5.46 18.82 10.42
N GLU A 257 6.58 19.47 10.70
CA GLU A 257 6.81 20.89 10.40
C GLU A 257 8.03 21.03 9.49
N LYS A 258 7.97 21.98 8.56
CA LYS A 258 9.07 22.26 7.64
C LYS A 258 10.31 22.71 8.42
N ILE A 259 11.48 22.18 8.07
CA ILE A 259 12.80 22.56 8.62
C ILE A 259 13.70 23.23 7.59
#